data_AF-A0A844CW89-F1
#
_entry.id   AF-A0A844CW89-F1
#
_cell.length_a   1.000
_cell.length_b   1.000
_cell.length_c   1.000
_cell.angle_alpha   90.00
_cell.angle_beta   90.00
_cell.angle_gamma   90.00
#
_symmetry.space_group_name_H-M   'P 1'
#
loop_
_entity.id
_entity.type
_entity.pdbx_description
1 polymer ?
#
loop_
_entity_poly.entity_id
_entity_poly.type
_entity_poly.pdbx_seq_one_letter_code
_entity_poly.pdbx_strand_id
1 'polypeptide(L)'
;MIIALVQIPLDGPKRPHQDVIDQSLESTKIFHKVKGLRRKYYLNSEAGGGGVYEFDTRENAEDWFNDGWADWMEGRFGVRPRLTIFDTPVVLDNEAGEVRVDGHPVPAPWQGD
;
A
#
# COMPACT_ATOMS: atom_id res chain seq x y z
N MET A 1 -5.88 -2.82 -11.80
CA MET A 1 -5.45 -1.86 -10.75
C MET A 1 -4.02 -2.18 -10.34
N ILE A 2 -3.36 -1.31 -9.57
CA ILE A 2 -1.95 -1.50 -9.20
C ILE A 2 -1.82 -1.62 -7.69
N ILE A 3 -1.07 -2.64 -7.25
CA ILE A 3 -0.64 -2.78 -5.87
C ILE A 3 0.84 -2.47 -5.78
N ALA A 4 1.21 -1.56 -4.89
CA ALA A 4 2.60 -1.37 -4.49
C ALA A 4 2.78 -1.84 -3.05
N LEU A 5 3.77 -2.71 -2.83
CA LEU A 5 4.22 -3.13 -1.51
C LEU A 5 5.53 -2.43 -1.18
N VAL A 6 5.51 -1.62 -0.13
CA VAL A 6 6.69 -1.02 0.48
C VAL A 6 7.01 -1.76 1.77
N GLN A 7 8.23 -2.24 1.89
CA GLN A 7 8.77 -2.83 3.12
C GLN A 7 9.94 -1.99 3.59
N ILE A 8 9.93 -1.57 4.85
CA ILE A 8 10.99 -0.78 5.47
C ILE A 8 11.63 -1.69 6.54
N PRO A 9 12.79 -2.29 6.24
CA PRO A 9 13.44 -3.24 7.14
C PRO A 9 14.08 -2.48 8.30
N LEU A 10 13.34 -2.34 9.40
CA LEU A 10 13.81 -1.66 10.60
C LEU A 10 14.38 -2.70 11.57
N ASP A 11 15.58 -2.45 12.06
CA ASP A 11 16.18 -3.25 13.12
C ASP A 11 15.54 -2.95 14.48
N GLY A 12 15.56 -3.94 15.37
CA GLY A 12 15.03 -3.82 16.73
C GLY A 12 13.64 -4.43 16.90
N PRO A 13 12.99 -4.21 18.06
CA PRO A 13 11.67 -4.77 18.32
C PRO A 13 10.61 -4.14 17.42
N LYS A 14 9.52 -4.87 17.17
CA LYS A 14 8.33 -4.29 16.55
C LYS A 14 7.92 -3.00 17.25
N ARG A 15 7.62 -1.99 16.45
CA ARG A 15 7.28 -0.66 16.95
C ARG A 15 6.01 -0.69 17.81
N PRO A 16 5.93 0.09 18.89
CA PRO A 16 4.74 0.17 19.72
C PRO A 16 3.49 0.50 18.90
N HIS A 17 2.39 -0.16 19.23
CA HIS A 17 1.16 -0.08 18.43
C HIS A 17 0.64 1.36 18.33
N GLN A 18 0.62 2.10 19.45
CA GLN A 18 0.13 3.47 19.49
C GLN A 18 0.99 4.43 18.66
N ASP A 19 2.31 4.32 18.74
CA ASP A 19 3.23 5.15 17.95
C ASP A 19 3.04 4.96 16.45
N VAL A 20 2.72 3.73 16.02
CA VAL A 20 2.39 3.44 14.62
C VAL A 20 1.06 4.07 14.23
N ILE A 21 0.04 4.00 15.09
CA ILE A 21 -1.25 4.69 14.84
C ILE A 21 -1.02 6.18 14.65
N ASP A 22 -0.38 6.83 15.62
CA ASP A 22 -0.24 8.29 15.65
C ASP A 22 0.56 8.78 14.43
N GLN A 23 1.68 8.13 14.12
CA GLN A 23 2.46 8.45 12.93
C GLN A 23 1.70 8.18 11.62
N SER A 24 0.93 7.08 11.56
CA SER A 24 0.16 6.73 10.37
C SER A 24 -0.94 7.75 10.11
N LEU A 25 -1.68 8.15 11.15
CA LEU A 25 -2.72 9.18 11.10
C LEU A 25 -2.15 10.50 10.59
N GLU A 26 -1.03 10.97 11.13
CA GLU A 26 -0.39 12.20 10.65
C GLU A 26 -0.03 12.11 9.17
N SER A 27 0.46 10.96 8.71
CA SER A 27 0.80 10.78 7.30
C SER A 27 -0.42 10.74 6.36
N THR A 28 -1.62 10.40 6.86
CA THR A 28 -2.86 10.44 6.03
C THR A 28 -3.11 11.83 5.44
N LYS A 29 -2.68 12.90 6.10
CA LYS A 29 -2.76 14.31 5.62
C LYS A 29 -2.07 14.52 4.26
N ILE A 30 -1.06 13.69 3.96
CA ILE A 30 -0.35 13.68 2.67
C ILE A 30 -1.02 12.67 1.74
N PHE A 31 -1.21 11.43 2.20
CA PHE A 31 -1.67 10.33 1.35
C PHE A 31 -3.08 10.55 0.76
N HIS A 32 -3.98 11.24 1.46
CA HIS A 32 -5.31 11.54 0.92
C HIS A 32 -5.29 12.49 -0.30
N LYS A 33 -4.14 13.12 -0.59
CA LYS A 33 -3.94 14.03 -1.73
C LYS A 33 -3.15 13.40 -2.87
N VAL A 34 -2.66 12.18 -2.71
CA VAL A 34 -1.86 11.50 -3.73
C VAL A 34 -2.78 11.12 -4.88
N LYS A 35 -2.49 11.64 -6.07
CA LYS A 35 -3.27 11.39 -7.28
C LYS A 35 -3.33 9.88 -7.55
N GLY A 36 -4.53 9.37 -7.82
CA GLY A 36 -4.76 7.97 -8.16
C GLY A 36 -4.63 6.97 -7.00
N LEU A 37 -4.17 7.39 -5.81
CA LEU A 37 -4.13 6.51 -4.63
C LEU A 37 -5.55 6.31 -4.08
N ARG A 38 -6.05 5.09 -4.19
CA ARG A 38 -7.38 4.70 -3.72
C ARG A 38 -7.37 4.31 -2.24
N ARG A 39 -6.36 3.52 -1.84
CA ARG A 39 -6.23 3.01 -0.47
C ARG A 39 -4.76 2.87 -0.08
N LYS A 40 -4.50 3.02 1.22
CA LYS A 40 -3.22 2.69 1.83
C LYS A 40 -3.43 1.93 3.14
N TYR A 41 -2.77 0.79 3.26
CA TYR A 41 -2.71 0.00 4.48
C TYR A 41 -1.34 0.20 5.13
N TYR A 42 -1.32 0.55 6.40
CA TYR A 42 -0.09 0.76 7.17
C TYR A 42 0.34 -0.56 7.79
N LEU A 43 1.60 -0.96 7.59
CA LEU A 43 2.11 -2.25 8.04
C LEU A 43 3.07 -2.08 9.22
N ASN A 44 2.95 -2.96 10.21
CA ASN A 44 3.86 -3.06 11.35
C ASN A 44 4.10 -4.52 11.72
N SER A 45 5.36 -4.92 11.75
CA SER A 45 5.79 -6.30 12.00
C SER A 45 7.10 -6.32 12.79
N GLU A 46 7.52 -7.50 13.23
CA GLU A 46 8.86 -7.70 13.85
C GLU A 46 10.00 -7.44 12.87
N ALA A 47 9.76 -7.57 11.56
CA ALA A 47 10.75 -7.29 10.52
C ALA A 47 10.75 -5.82 10.06
N GLY A 48 10.05 -4.94 10.80
CA GLY A 48 9.91 -3.53 10.49
C GLY A 48 8.53 -3.15 9.96
N GLY A 49 8.49 -2.00 9.29
CA GLY A 49 7.25 -1.35 8.87
C GLY A 49 7.01 -1.41 7.36
N GLY A 50 5.97 -0.72 6.89
CA GLY A 50 5.72 -0.63 5.47
C GLY A 50 4.34 -0.09 5.11
N GLY A 51 3.95 -0.31 3.87
CA GLY A 51 2.60 -0.02 3.41
C GLY A 51 2.22 -0.82 2.17
N VAL A 52 0.94 -1.14 2.07
CA VAL A 52 0.31 -1.58 0.81
C VAL A 52 -0.46 -0.41 0.24
N TYR A 53 -0.26 -0.12 -1.03
CA TYR A 53 -0.89 1.00 -1.74
C TYR A 53 -1.69 0.45 -2.91
N GLU A 54 -2.94 0.90 -3.03
CA GLU A 54 -3.80 0.61 -4.17
C GLU A 54 -3.91 1.86 -5.04
N PHE A 55 -3.34 1.79 -6.25
CA PHE A 55 -3.44 2.85 -7.25
C PHE A 55 -4.40 2.46 -8.39
N ASP A 56 -5.03 3.48 -8.98
CA ASP A 56 -5.89 3.31 -10.15
C ASP A 56 -5.14 2.84 -11.41
N THR A 57 -3.92 3.35 -11.62
CA THR A 57 -3.10 3.18 -12.81
C THR A 57 -1.63 3.03 -12.45
N ARG A 58 -0.84 2.45 -13.37
CA ARG A 58 0.61 2.29 -13.23
C ARG A 58 1.34 3.63 -13.24
N GLU A 59 0.94 4.52 -14.14
CA GLU A 59 1.49 5.87 -14.25
C GLU A 59 1.38 6.64 -12.92
N ASN A 60 0.18 6.69 -12.31
CA ASN A 60 0.03 7.40 -11.02
C ASN A 60 0.85 6.74 -9.88
N ALA A 61 1.07 5.42 -9.92
CA ALA A 61 1.93 4.75 -8.96
C ALA A 61 3.41 5.11 -9.18
N GLU A 62 3.88 5.11 -10.42
CA GLU A 62 5.26 5.44 -10.79
C GLU A 62 5.58 6.93 -10.58
N ASP A 63 4.61 7.83 -10.81
CA ASP A 63 4.72 9.25 -10.45
C ASP A 63 4.96 9.45 -8.94
N TRP A 64 4.27 8.66 -8.10
CA TRP A 64 4.44 8.70 -6.65
C TRP A 64 5.76 8.05 -6.21
N PHE A 65 6.07 6.87 -6.75
CA PHE A 65 7.30 6.12 -6.49
C PHE A 65 8.41 6.44 -7.50
N ASN A 66 8.62 7.73 -7.75
CA ASN A 66 9.62 8.23 -8.69
C ASN A 66 11.07 7.92 -8.25
N ASP A 67 12.04 8.23 -9.11
CA ASP A 67 13.46 7.91 -8.91
C ASP A 67 14.04 8.41 -7.57
N GLY A 68 13.57 9.56 -7.06
CA GLY A 68 14.03 10.14 -5.79
C GLY A 68 13.35 9.55 -4.55
N TRP A 69 12.31 8.74 -4.71
CA TRP A 69 11.50 8.23 -3.60
C TRP A 69 12.30 7.36 -2.63
N ALA A 70 13.13 6.46 -3.15
CA ALA A 70 13.89 5.53 -2.33
C ALA A 70 14.93 6.26 -1.46
N ASP A 71 15.59 7.28 -2.02
CA ASP A 71 16.59 8.08 -1.30
C ASP A 71 15.94 8.96 -0.23
N TRP A 72 14.78 9.55 -0.53
CA TRP A 72 13.99 10.29 0.45
C TRP A 72 13.57 9.40 1.64
N MET A 73 13.13 8.17 1.35
CA MET A 73 12.76 7.20 2.38
C MET A 73 13.97 6.74 3.21
N GLU A 74 15.10 6.47 2.57
CA GLU A 74 16.33 6.10 3.26
C GLU A 74 16.81 7.22 4.20
N GLY A 75 16.75 8.47 3.76
CA GLY A 75 17.05 9.63 4.61
C GLY A 75 16.11 9.77 5.82
N ARG A 76 14.84 9.37 5.68
CA ARG A 76 13.83 9.44 6.75
C ARG A 76 13.96 8.31 7.78
N PHE A 77 14.27 7.10 7.33
CA PHE A 77 14.24 5.90 8.17
C PHE A 77 15.63 5.35 8.50
N GLY A 78 16.69 5.87 7.89
CA GLY A 78 18.07 5.38 8.04
C GLY A 78 18.33 4.05 7.32
N VAL A 79 17.32 3.50 6.64
CA VAL A 79 17.39 2.22 5.92
C VAL A 79 16.66 2.36 4.59
N ARG A 80 17.22 1.75 3.55
CA ARG A 80 16.61 1.76 2.21
C ARG A 80 15.39 0.85 2.16
N PRO A 81 14.20 1.35 1.77
CA PRO A 81 13.02 0.50 1.63
C PRO A 81 13.10 -0.41 0.40
N ARG A 82 12.36 -1.52 0.44
CA ARG A 82 12.08 -2.34 -0.74
C ARG A 82 10.70 -1.99 -1.29
N LEU A 83 10.63 -1.68 -2.58
CA LEU A 83 9.39 -1.47 -3.33
C LEU A 83 9.18 -2.63 -4.31
N THR A 84 7.98 -3.19 -4.33
CA THR A 84 7.52 -4.11 -5.40
C THR A 84 6.17 -3.63 -5.93
N ILE A 85 6.04 -3.51 -7.25
CA ILE A 85 4.79 -3.10 -7.91
C ILE A 85 4.20 -4.29 -8.66
N PHE A 86 2.91 -4.51 -8.50
CA PHE A 86 2.16 -5.62 -9.09
C PHE A 86 0.99 -5.10 -9.92
N ASP A 87 0.83 -5.65 -11.12
CA ASP A 87 -0.45 -5.58 -11.82
C ASP A 87 -1.44 -6.50 -11.11
N THR A 88 -2.57 -5.95 -10.70
CA THR A 88 -3.59 -6.67 -9.94
C THR A 88 -4.90 -6.64 -10.74
N PRO A 89 -5.17 -7.71 -11.52
CA PRO A 89 -6.34 -7.76 -12.39
C PRO A 89 -7.61 -8.20 -11.66
N VAL A 90 -7.51 -8.88 -10.51
CA VAL A 90 -8.68 -9.40 -9.77
C VAL A 90 -8.64 -8.96 -8.32
N VAL A 91 -9.80 -8.54 -7.79
CA VAL A 91 -10.02 -8.29 -6.36
C VAL A 91 -11.20 -9.11 -5.88
N LEU A 92 -11.02 -9.81 -4.77
CA LEU A 92 -12.09 -10.39 -3.97
C LEU A 92 -12.32 -9.49 -2.76
N ASP A 93 -13.55 -9.01 -2.59
CA ASP A 93 -13.98 -8.24 -1.43
C ASP A 93 -15.07 -9.04 -0.70
N ASN A 94 -14.66 -9.81 0.31
CA ASN A 94 -15.59 -10.62 1.10
C ASN A 94 -16.49 -9.76 2.00
N GLU A 95 -16.07 -8.55 2.38
CA GLU A 95 -16.91 -7.65 3.18
C GLU A 95 -18.06 -7.10 2.35
N ALA A 96 -17.79 -6.77 1.07
CA ALA A 96 -18.80 -6.34 0.12
C ALA A 96 -19.53 -7.50 -0.60
N GLY A 97 -19.02 -8.74 -0.49
CA GLY A 97 -19.53 -9.89 -1.23
C GLY A 97 -19.31 -9.78 -2.75
N GLU A 98 -18.20 -9.16 -3.18
CA GLU A 98 -17.96 -8.74 -4.56
C GLU A 98 -16.67 -9.33 -5.15
N VAL A 99 -16.65 -9.56 -6.46
CA VAL A 99 -15.42 -9.73 -7.25
C VAL A 99 -15.31 -8.62 -8.26
N ARG A 100 -14.09 -8.10 -8.45
CA ARG A 100 -13.77 -7.16 -9.53
C ARG A 100 -12.73 -7.74 -10.46
N VAL A 101 -12.90 -7.51 -11.76
CA VAL A 101 -11.88 -7.70 -12.79
C VAL A 101 -11.53 -6.34 -13.37
N ASP A 102 -10.24 -5.98 -13.34
CA ASP A 102 -9.72 -4.67 -13.76
C ASP A 102 -10.45 -3.47 -13.13
N GLY A 103 -10.96 -3.67 -11.90
CA GLY A 103 -11.69 -2.66 -11.15
C GLY A 103 -13.21 -2.62 -11.43
N HIS A 104 -13.71 -3.46 -12.32
CA HIS A 104 -15.13 -3.57 -12.64
C HIS A 104 -15.76 -4.76 -11.91
N PRO A 105 -16.89 -4.59 -11.19
CA PRO A 105 -17.64 -5.69 -10.59
C PRO A 105 -18.01 -6.74 -11.64
N VAL A 106 -17.88 -8.02 -11.31
CA VAL A 106 -18.32 -9.16 -12.13
C VAL A 106 -19.25 -10.07 -11.30
N PRO A 107 -20.08 -10.91 -11.94
CA PRO A 107 -20.83 -11.93 -11.23
C PRO A 107 -19.88 -12.81 -10.40
N ALA A 108 -20.23 -13.00 -9.12
CA ALA A 108 -19.44 -13.80 -8.22
C ALA A 108 -19.39 -15.26 -8.72
N PRO A 109 -18.20 -15.84 -8.95
CA PRO A 109 -18.08 -17.17 -9.55
C PRO A 109 -18.54 -18.31 -8.64
N TRP A 110 -18.84 -18.02 -7.37
CA TRP A 110 -19.35 -18.98 -6.37
C TRP A 110 -20.88 -18.91 -6.17
N GLN A 111 -21.58 -18.01 -6.85
CA GLN A 111 -23.04 -17.98 -6.83
C GLN A 111 -23.59 -19.00 -7.82
N GLY A 112 -23.55 -20.28 -7.45
CA GLY A 112 -23.98 -21.38 -8.31
C GLY A 112 -23.72 -22.79 -7.75
N ASP A 113 -22.99 -22.90 -6.64
CA ASP A 113 -22.80 -24.16 -5.89
C ASP A 113 -23.94 -24.42 -4.88
#